data_AF-A0A7Y1Z2H4-F1
#
_entry.id   AF-A0A7Y1Z2H4-F1
#
_cell.length_a   1.000
_cell.length_b   1.000
_cell.length_c   1.000
_cell.angle_alpha   90.00
_cell.angle_beta   90.00
_cell.angle_gamma   90.00
#
_symmetry.space_group_name_H-M   'P 1'
#
loop_
_entity.id
_entity.type
_entity.pdbx_description
1 polymer ?
#
loop_
_entity_poly.entity_id
_entity_poly.type
_entity_poly.pdbx_seq_one_letter_code
_entity_poly.pdbx_strand_id
1 'polypeptide(L)' 'MATLFGPRYMSMLFGIVFLSHQVGGFLGAWMGGYIYDAFGSYAAMWWISIALGIVSALFHWPIKEVPVERVAAQPAR' A
#
# COMPACT_ATOMS: atom_id res chain seq x y z
N MET A 1 -12.21 0.88 -1.21
CA MET A 1 -12.17 0.99 0.27
C MET A 1 -13.51 1.36 0.89
N ALA A 2 -14.13 2.49 0.52
CA ALA A 2 -15.43 2.90 1.10
C ALA A 2 -16.58 1.89 0.88
N THR A 3 -16.51 1.11 -0.20
CA THR A 3 -17.52 0.11 -0.58
C THR A 3 -17.43 -1.21 0.20
N LEU A 4 -16.32 -1.51 0.88
CA LEU A 4 -16.05 -2.82 1.51
C LEU A 4 -16.19 -2.83 3.04
N PHE A 5 -15.90 -1.71 3.72
CA PHE A 5 -15.78 -1.69 5.19
C PHE A 5 -16.80 -0.79 5.93
N GLY A 6 -17.69 -0.13 5.18
CA GLY A 6 -18.64 0.83 5.73
C GLY A 6 -17.97 2.07 6.37
N PRO A 7 -18.72 3.15 6.62
CA PRO A 7 -18.12 4.42 7.08
C PRO A 7 -17.52 4.34 8.50
N ARG A 8 -17.92 3.36 9.33
CA ARG A 8 -17.55 3.26 10.75
C ARG A 8 -16.05 3.07 11.00
N TYR A 9 -15.35 2.33 10.14
CA TYR A 9 -13.92 2.05 10.30
C TYR A 9 -13.04 2.65 9.19
N MET A 10 -13.63 3.40 8.25
CA MET A 10 -12.91 3.98 7.13
C MET A 10 -11.85 5.01 7.54
N SER A 11 -12.13 5.84 8.55
CA SER A 11 -11.15 6.81 9.06
C SER A 11 -9.91 6.15 9.66
N MET A 12 -10.10 5.09 10.45
CA MET A 12 -8.99 4.32 11.05
C MET A 12 -8.20 3.54 10.00
N LEU A 13 -8.88 2.84 9.09
CA LEU A 13 -8.22 2.12 8.00
C LEU A 13 -7.43 3.06 7.09
N PHE A 14 -8.01 4.22 6.75
CA PHE A 14 -7.31 5.26 6.01
C PHE A 14 -6.10 5.78 6.79
N GLY A 15 -6.24 6.06 8.09
CA GLY A 15 -5.14 6.48 8.94
C GLY A 15 -3.98 5.48 8.99
N ILE A 16 -4.28 4.18 9.06
CA ILE A 16 -3.27 3.11 9.05
C ILE A 16 -2.56 3.06 7.69
N VAL A 17 -3.31 3.10 6.59
CA VAL A 17 -2.73 3.10 5.23
C VAL A 17 -1.85 4.33 5.02
N PHE A 18 -2.34 5.51 5.43
CA PHE A 18 -1.61 6.76 5.31
C PHE A 18 -0.33 6.75 6.14
N LEU A 19 -0.39 6.35 7.41
CA LEU A 19 0.80 6.23 8.26
C LEU A 19 1.82 5.26 7.66
N SER A 20 1.37 4.09 7.21
CA SER A 20 2.24 3.09 6.58
C SER A 20 2.92 3.65 5.34
N HIS A 21 2.20 4.44 4.54
CA HIS A 21 2.76 5.12 3.38
C HIS A 21 3.82 6.15 3.78
N GLN A 22 3.56 7.00 4.78
CA GLN A 22 4.52 8.01 5.23
C GLN A 22 5.81 7.37 5.77
N VAL A 23 5.68 6.29 6.53
CA VAL A 23 6.83 5.52 7.02
C VAL A 23 7.62 4.91 5.86
N GLY A 24 6.93 4.31 4.88
CA GLY A 24 7.59 3.77 3.68
C GLY A 24 8.31 4.84 2.86
N GLY A 25 7.71 6.02 2.68
CA GLY A 25 8.33 7.15 1.96
C GLY A 25 9.56 7.69 2.67
N PHE A 26 9.48 7.84 4.00
CA PHE A 26 10.62 8.24 4.82
C PHE A 26 11.76 7.23 4.74
N LEU A 27 11.46 5.94 4.97
CA LEU A 27 12.47 4.88 4.92
C LEU A 27 13.09 4.75 3.53
N GLY A 28 12.30 4.85 2.46
CA GLY A 28 12.82 4.80 1.09
C GLY A 28 13.81 5.94 0.78
N ALA A 29 13.48 7.17 1.17
CA ALA A 29 14.37 8.32 0.98
C ALA A 29 15.64 8.22 1.84
N TRP A 30 15.49 7.85 3.12
CA TRP A 30 16.61 7.70 4.05
C TRP A 30 17.56 6.57 3.63
N MET A 31 17.02 5.40 3.28
CA MET A 31 17.81 4.28 2.76
C MET A 31 18.52 4.62 1.45
N GLY A 32 17.89 5.42 0.58
CA GLY A 32 18.54 5.90 -0.65
C GLY A 32 19.82 6.68 -0.35
N GLY A 33 19.78 7.61 0.62
CA GLY A 33 20.96 8.33 1.08
C GLY A 33 22.01 7.41 1.71
N TYR A 34 21.59 6.53 2.64
CA TYR A 34 22.51 5.60 3.30
C TYR A 34 23.22 4.63 2.33
N ILE A 35 22.48 4.08 1.36
CA ILE A 35 23.05 3.19 0.33
C ILE A 35 24.05 3.95 -0.54
N TYR A 36 23.74 5.20 -0.90
CA TYR A 36 24.67 6.03 -1.65
C TYR A 36 25.95 6.32 -0.85
N ASP A 37 25.83 6.64 0.43
CA ASP A 37 26.98 6.88 1.30
C ASP A 37 27.85 5.62 1.48
N ALA A 38 27.23 4.43 1.53
CA ALA A 38 27.92 3.16 1.71
C ALA A 38 28.59 2.63 0.43
N PHE A 39 27.91 2.74 -0.73
CA PHE A 39 28.35 2.13 -1.99
C PHE A 39 28.79 3.13 -3.06
N GLY A 40 28.65 4.44 -2.80
CA GLY A 40 28.92 5.51 -3.77
C GLY A 40 28.01 5.48 -5.01
N SER A 41 26.95 4.67 -5.02
CA SER A 41 26.08 4.49 -6.18
C SER A 41 24.64 4.13 -5.80
N TYR A 42 23.69 4.53 -6.65
CA TYR A 42 22.26 4.20 -6.49
C TYR A 42 21.86 2.87 -7.14
N ALA A 43 22.79 2.12 -7.72
CA ALA A 43 22.49 0.88 -8.45
C ALA A 43 21.77 -0.14 -7.56
N ALA A 44 22.21 -0.28 -6.30
CA ALA A 44 21.56 -1.15 -5.32
C ALA A 44 20.13 -0.68 -5.00
N MET A 45 19.90 0.63 -4.84
CA MET A 45 18.57 1.19 -4.58
C MET A 45 17.60 0.95 -5.76
N TRP A 46 18.13 1.03 -6.99
CA TRP A 46 17.39 0.70 -8.21
C TRP A 46 16.92 -0.75 -8.21
N TRP A 47 17.81 -1.70 -7.92
CA TRP A 47 17.45 -3.12 -7.85
C TRP A 47 16.45 -3.43 -6.73
N ILE A 48 16.58 -2.77 -5.56
CA ILE A 48 15.60 -2.88 -4.47
C ILE A 48 14.22 -2.39 -4.94
N SER A 49 14.17 -1.26 -5.65
CA SER A 49 12.92 -0.68 -6.16
C SER A 49 12.25 -1.61 -7.18
N ILE A 50 13.03 -2.22 -8.07
CA ILE A 50 12.54 -3.22 -9.02
C ILE A 50 11.98 -4.44 -8.29
N ALA A 51 12.72 -4.99 -7.32
CA ALA A 51 12.29 -6.15 -6.55
C ALA A 51 10.98 -5.88 -5.79
N LEU A 52 10.85 -4.71 -5.16
CA LEU A 52 9.61 -4.29 -4.49
C LEU A 52 8.43 -4.17 -5.47
N GLY A 53 8.67 -3.64 -6.67
CA GLY A 53 7.66 -3.57 -7.73
C GLY A 53 7.17 -4.95 -8.16
N ILE A 54 8.08 -5.92 -8.32
CA ILE A 54 7.74 -7.31 -8.65
C ILE A 54 6.95 -7.97 -7.53
N VAL A 55 7.40 -7.83 -6.27
CA VAL A 55 6.68 -8.37 -5.10
C VAL A 55 5.28 -7.79 -5.01
N SER A 56 5.13 -6.47 -5.23
CA SER A 56 3.84 -5.82 -5.30
C SER A 56 2.96 -6.43 -6.39
N ALA A 57 3.45 -6.55 -7.62
CA ALA A 57 2.70 -7.14 -8.72
C ALA A 57 2.25 -8.58 -8.41
N LEU A 58 3.12 -9.40 -7.80
CA LEU A 58 2.80 -10.78 -7.40
C LEU A 58 1.72 -10.85 -6.33
N PHE A 59 1.74 -9.94 -5.34
CA PHE A 59 0.69 -9.89 -4.32
C PHE A 59 -0.66 -9.41 -4.86
N HIS A 60 -0.65 -8.53 -5.87
CA HIS A 60 -1.88 -8.04 -6.49
C HIS A 60 -2.45 -9.01 -7.54
N TRP A 61 -1.60 -9.83 -8.18
CA TRP A 61 -2.00 -10.77 -9.22
C TRP A 61 -3.15 -11.74 -8.83
N PRO A 62 -3.17 -12.37 -7.64
CA PRO A 62 -4.26 -13.28 -7.24
C PRO A 62 -5.52 -12.56 -6.73
N ILE A 63 -5.55 -11.22 -6.68
CA ILE A 63 -6.70 -10.48 -6.17
C ILE A 63 -7.83 -10.53 -7.21
N LYS A 64 -8.81 -11.39 -6.97
CA LYS A 64 -10.08 -11.38 -7.71
C LYS A 64 -11.02 -10.36 -7.09
N GLU A 65 -11.30 -9.29 -7.82
CA GLU A 65 -12.32 -8.31 -7.45
C GLU A 65 -13.70 -8.94 -7.62
N VAL A 66 -14.16 -9.69 -6.62
CA VAL A 66 -15.55 -10.16 -6.58
C VAL A 66 -16.42 -8.96 -6.20
N PRO A 67 -17.41 -8.56 -7.02
CA PRO A 67 -18.35 -7.53 -6.64
C PRO A 67 -19.07 -7.97 -5.37
N VAL A 68 -18.85 -7.25 -4.27
CA VAL A 68 -19.60 -7.48 -3.04
C VAL A 68 -21.06 -7.18 -3.37
N GLU A 69 -21.93 -8.20 -3.33
CA GLU A 69 -23.37 -8.00 -3.41
C GLU A 69 -23.76 -7.01 -2.31
N ARG A 70 -24.13 -5.79 -2.72
CA ARG A 70 -24.73 -4.83 -1.81
C ARG A 70 -26.04 -5.46 -1.35
N VAL A 71 -26.08 -5.93 -0.10
CA VAL A 71 -27.34 -6.23 0.58
C VAL A 71 -28.19 -4.97 0.41
N ALA A 72 -29.24 -5.08 -0.42
CA ALA A 72 -30.13 -3.98 -0.73
C ALA A 72 -30.56 -3.35 0.59
N ALA A 73 -30.38 -2.03 0.68
CA ALA A 73 -30.77 -1.26 1.85
C ALA A 73 -32.18 -1.68 2.25
N GLN A 74 -32.30 -2.35 3.41
CA GLN A 74 -33.58 -2.79 3.92
C GLN A 74 -34.39 -1.52 4.17
N PRO A 75 -35.56 -1.35 3.53
CA PRO A 75 -36.36 -0.15 3.73
C PRO A 75 -36.73 -0.09 5.21
N ALA A 76 -36.39 1.04 5.85
CA ALA A 76 -36.79 1.32 7.21
C ALA A 76 -38.32 1.25 7.30
N ARG A 77 -38.82 0.45 8.25
CA ARG A 77 -40.22 0.46 8.69
C ARG A 77 -40.43 1.55 9.72
#